data_AF-A0A5J4P748-F1
#
_entry.id   AF-A0A5J4P748-F1
#
_cell.length_a   1.000
_cell.length_b   1.000
_cell.length_c   1.000
_cell.angle_alpha   90.00
_cell.angle_beta   90.00
_cell.angle_gamma   90.00
#
_symmetry.space_group_name_H-M   'P 1'
#
loop_
_entity.id
_entity.type
_entity.pdbx_description
1 polymer ?
#
loop_
_entity_poly.entity_id
_entity_poly.type
_entity_poly.pdbx_seq_one_letter_code
_entity_poly.pdbx_strand_id
1 'polypeptide(L)' 'MEKKRVYTFGNGQAEGRADMRNLLGGKGANLAEMNLIGVPVPPGFT' A
#
# COMPACT_ATOMS: atom_id res chain seq x y z
N MET A 1 13.43 -11.01 -15.71
CA MET A 1 12.62 -9.82 -15.33
C MET A 1 12.75 -9.63 -13.84
N GLU A 2 13.05 -8.42 -13.40
CA GLU A 2 13.19 -8.09 -11.98
C GLU A 2 11.80 -7.98 -11.33
N LYS A 3 11.59 -8.63 -10.18
CA LYS A 3 10.29 -8.67 -9.51
C LYS A 3 10.28 -7.68 -8.36
N LYS A 4 9.37 -6.70 -8.41
CA LYS A 4 9.18 -5.73 -7.32
C LYS A 4 8.71 -6.42 -6.04
N ARG A 5 9.38 -6.13 -4.93
CA ARG A 5 9.15 -6.74 -3.60
C ARG A 5 8.73 -5.77 -2.50
N VAL A 6 8.86 -4.48 -2.74
CA VAL A 6 8.57 -3.41 -1.76
C VAL A 6 7.58 -2.44 -2.38
N TYR A 7 6.52 -2.10 -1.67
CA TYR A 7 5.43 -1.21 -2.08
C TYR A 7 5.25 -0.10 -1.06
N THR A 8 5.47 1.15 -1.46
CA THR A 8 5.37 2.30 -0.56
C THR A 8 3.95 2.85 -0.46
N PHE A 9 3.66 3.52 0.66
CA PHE A 9 2.46 4.32 0.86
C PHE A 9 2.77 5.54 1.73
N GLY A 10 2.14 6.67 1.43
CA GLY A 10 2.21 7.91 2.21
C GLY A 10 1.86 9.14 1.38
N ASN A 11 1.60 10.27 2.05
CA ASN A 11 1.32 11.56 1.40
C ASN A 11 0.25 11.49 0.29
N GLY A 12 -0.80 10.69 0.49
CA GLY A 12 -1.88 10.48 -0.48
C GLY A 12 -1.51 9.62 -1.70
N GLN A 13 -0.32 9.00 -1.72
CA GLN A 13 0.15 8.12 -2.80
C GLN A 13 0.52 6.73 -2.30
N ALA A 14 0.06 5.68 -2.97
CA ALA A 14 0.44 4.30 -2.67
C ALA A 14 0.71 3.49 -3.93
N GLU A 15 1.69 2.58 -3.84
CA GLU A 15 2.01 1.61 -4.89
C GLU A 15 1.18 0.32 -4.76
N GLY A 16 0.48 0.18 -3.63
CA GLY A 16 -0.51 -0.86 -3.36
C GLY A 16 -1.95 -0.36 -3.45
N ARG A 17 -2.92 -1.27 -3.27
CA ARG A 17 -4.37 -0.98 -3.17
C ARG A 17 -5.12 -2.16 -2.56
N ALA A 18 -6.41 -1.99 -2.26
CA ALA A 18 -7.23 -3.01 -1.59
C ALA A 18 -7.31 -4.36 -2.32
N ASP A 19 -7.17 -4.42 -3.64
CA ASP A 19 -7.24 -5.68 -4.43
C ASP A 19 -5.94 -6.52 -4.36
N MET A 20 -4.81 -5.94 -3.91
CA MET A 20 -3.50 -6.59 -3.87
C MET A 20 -3.30 -7.48 -2.62
N ARG A 21 -4.37 -8.01 -2.03
CA ARG A 21 -4.32 -8.79 -0.77
C ARG A 21 -3.43 -10.02 -0.85
N ASN A 22 -3.39 -10.68 -2.01
CA ASN A 22 -2.54 -11.85 -2.24
C ASN A 22 -1.04 -11.51 -2.28
N LEU A 23 -0.70 -10.25 -2.57
CA LEU A 23 0.67 -9.78 -2.68
C LEU A 23 1.17 -9.07 -1.41
N LEU A 24 0.32 -8.21 -0.83
CA LEU A 24 0.66 -7.32 0.29
C LEU A 24 0.09 -7.80 1.64
N GLY A 25 -0.69 -8.88 1.62
CA GLY A 25 -1.52 -9.27 2.76
C GLY A 25 -2.67 -8.29 3.00
N GLY A 26 -3.58 -8.65 3.92
CA GLY A 26 -4.73 -7.80 4.24
C GLY A 26 -4.36 -6.47 4.90
N LYS A 27 -3.28 -6.43 5.68
CA LYS A 27 -2.83 -5.20 6.36
C LYS A 27 -2.20 -4.21 5.38
N GLY A 28 -1.27 -4.65 4.54
CA GLY A 28 -0.60 -3.78 3.57
C GLY A 28 -1.57 -3.24 2.52
N ALA A 29 -2.46 -4.09 2.00
CA ALA A 29 -3.50 -3.69 1.07
C ALA A 29 -4.44 -2.62 1.67
N ASN A 30 -4.87 -2.78 2.93
CA ASN A 30 -5.72 -1.80 3.59
C ASN A 30 -4.98 -0.49 3.92
N LEU A 31 -3.71 -0.54 4.35
CA LEU A 31 -2.92 0.68 4.60
C LEU A 31 -2.72 1.51 3.34
N ALA A 32 -2.47 0.85 2.21
CA ALA A 32 -2.39 1.50 0.91
C ALA A 32 -3.74 2.14 0.52
N GLU A 33 -4.86 1.42 0.70
CA GLU A 33 -6.20 1.94 0.41
C GLU A 33 -6.54 3.15 1.28
N MET A 34 -6.29 3.07 2.61
CA MET A 34 -6.52 4.16 3.55
C MET A 34 -5.79 5.44 3.10
N ASN A 35 -4.53 5.31 2.68
CA ASN A 35 -3.77 6.44 2.17
C ASN A 35 -4.36 7.01 0.87
N LEU A 36 -4.81 6.16 -0.07
CA LEU A 36 -5.41 6.58 -1.35
C LEU A 36 -6.75 7.30 -1.17
N ILE A 37 -7.56 6.91 -0.18
CA ILE A 37 -8.83 7.58 0.12
C ILE A 37 -8.67 8.81 1.03
N GLY A 38 -7.43 9.20 1.34
CA GLY A 38 -7.12 10.40 2.12
C GLY A 38 -7.22 10.24 3.63
N VAL A 39 -7.28 9.00 4.15
CA VAL A 39 -7.16 8.77 5.59
C VAL A 39 -5.71 9.01 6.00
N PRO A 40 -5.45 9.87 7.01
CA PRO A 40 -4.10 10.13 7.48
C PRO A 40 -3.50 8.88 8.11
N VAL A 41 -2.54 8.27 7.41
CA VAL A 41 -1.73 7.16 7.88
C VAL A 41 -0.25 7.56 7.85
N PRO A 42 0.57 7.15 8.84
CA PRO A 42 2.00 7.35 8.77
C PRO A 42 2.59 6.70 7.51
N PRO A 43 3.55 7.35 6.82
CA PRO A 43 4.18 6.78 5.64
C PRO A 43 4.93 5.48 5.97
N GLY A 44 4.97 4.56 5.02
CA GLY A 44 5.60 3.25 5.20
C GLY A 44 5.72 2.46 3.91
N PHE A 45 6.03 1.17 4.06
CA PHE A 45 6.12 0.22 2.97
C PHE A 45 5.64 -1.17 3.41
N THR A 46 5.34 -2.03 2.45
CA THR A 46 5.04 -3.46 2.65
C THR A 46 5.80 -4.29 1.62
#